data_AF-S6B7Q7-F1
#
_entry.id   AF-S6B7Q7-F1
#
_cell.length_a   1.000
_cell.length_b   1.000
_cell.length_c   1.000
_cell.angle_alpha   90.00
_cell.angle_beta   90.00
_cell.angle_gamma   90.00
#
_symmetry.space_group_name_H-M   'P 1'
#
loop_
_entity.id
_entity.type
_entity.pdbx_description
1 polymer ?
#
loop_
_entity_poly.entity_id
_entity_poly.type
_entity_poly.pdbx_seq_one_letter_code
_entity_poly.pdbx_strand_id
1 'polypeptide(L)'
;MIWIAVSIFAYASVAHHPDMRVREYQRWAGYRFYGVVGTLIVVLNFSGEMKELLGGGMNLLFTVWAVSLLVVVPLGIRDLIRISRENWQDMMVEVQVHE
;
A
#
# COMPACT_ATOMS: atom_id res chain seq x y z
N MET A 1 3.95 -10.17 -11.31
CA MET A 1 5.17 -9.61 -10.69
C MET A 1 5.37 -8.13 -10.98
N ILE A 2 5.10 -7.66 -12.21
CA ILE A 2 5.22 -6.24 -12.60
C ILE A 2 4.51 -5.29 -11.61
N TRP A 3 3.31 -5.64 -11.15
CA TRP A 3 2.54 -4.83 -10.19
C TRP A 3 3.27 -4.55 -8.87
N ILE A 4 3.98 -5.55 -8.33
CA ILE A 4 4.75 -5.40 -7.08
C ILE A 4 5.99 -4.54 -7.34
N ALA A 5 6.66 -4.73 -8.49
CA ALA A 5 7.81 -3.90 -8.85
C ALA A 5 7.40 -2.42 -8.99
N VAL A 6 6.27 -2.15 -9.66
CA VAL A 6 5.71 -0.80 -9.80
C VAL A 6 5.34 -0.20 -8.45
N SER A 7 4.76 -0.98 -7.52
CA SER A 7 4.45 -0.46 -6.18
C SER A 7 5.70 -0.12 -5.37
N ILE A 8 6.77 -0.92 -5.50
CA ILE A 8 8.06 -0.65 -4.85
C ILE A 8 8.69 0.61 -5.44
N PHE A 9 8.67 0.74 -6.76
CA PHE A 9 9.17 1.93 -7.43
C PHE A 9 8.42 3.19 -6.99
N ALA A 10 7.09 3.15 -6.96
CA ALA A 10 6.26 4.27 -6.49
C ALA A 10 6.53 4.61 -5.00
N TYR A 11 6.83 3.61 -4.16
CA TYR A 11 7.24 3.86 -2.79
C TYR A 11 8.62 4.52 -2.72
N ALA A 12 9.58 4.02 -3.50
CA ALA A 12 10.95 4.51 -3.50
C ALA A 12 11.08 5.94 -4.02
N SER A 13 10.28 6.33 -5.01
CA SER A 13 10.29 7.69 -5.58
C SER A 13 9.89 8.76 -4.56
N VAL A 14 9.14 8.40 -3.52
CA VAL A 14 8.64 9.32 -2.48
C VAL A 14 9.40 9.14 -1.14
N ALA A 15 10.18 8.06 -0.98
CA ALA A 15 10.82 7.71 0.29
C ALA A 15 11.79 8.77 0.83
N HIS A 16 12.38 9.57 -0.06
CA HIS A 16 13.33 10.65 0.26
C HIS A 16 12.72 12.05 0.06
N HIS A 17 11.38 12.16 0.07
CA HIS A 17 10.73 13.46 -0.09
C HIS A 17 11.17 14.43 1.03
N PRO A 18 11.49 15.71 0.72
CA PRO A 18 12.00 16.64 1.71
C PRO A 18 11.02 16.93 2.86
N ASP A 19 9.70 16.89 2.59
CA ASP A 19 8.68 16.95 3.64
C ASP A 19 8.53 15.59 4.35
N MET A 20 8.77 15.59 5.67
CA MET A 20 8.62 14.42 6.53
C MET A 20 7.19 13.89 6.60
N ARG A 21 6.17 14.75 6.50
CA ARG A 21 4.75 14.33 6.50
C ARG A 21 4.42 13.43 5.32
N VAL A 22 4.91 13.81 4.13
CA VAL A 22 4.75 13.00 2.91
C VAL A 22 5.38 11.62 3.09
N ARG A 23 6.58 11.56 3.70
CA ARG A 23 7.25 10.29 4.00
C ARG A 23 6.48 9.44 5.00
N GLU A 24 5.88 10.06 6.03
CA GLU A 24 5.08 9.34 7.03
C GLU A 24 3.81 8.72 6.42
N TYR A 25 3.05 9.48 5.63
CA TYR A 25 1.89 8.95 4.92
C TYR A 25 2.27 7.82 3.98
N GLN A 26 3.35 8.00 3.21
CA GLN A 26 3.85 6.96 2.31
C GLN A 26 4.28 5.70 3.06
N ARG A 27 4.97 5.84 4.20
CA ARG A 27 5.40 4.72 5.04
C ARG A 27 4.23 3.91 5.54
N TRP A 28 3.18 4.56 6.06
CA TRP A 28 2.00 3.86 6.56
C TRP A 28 1.15 3.24 5.44
N ALA A 29 1.02 3.90 4.30
CA ALA A 29 0.36 3.35 3.13
C ALA A 29 1.09 2.08 2.65
N GLY A 30 2.42 2.15 2.52
CA GLY A 30 3.26 1.01 2.18
C GLY A 30 3.15 -0.12 3.20
N TYR A 31 3.25 0.17 4.50
CA TYR A 31 3.14 -0.83 5.56
C TYR A 31 1.85 -1.66 5.46
N ARG A 32 0.70 -0.98 5.25
CA ARG A 32 -0.61 -1.65 5.15
C ARG A 32 -0.71 -2.47 3.85
N PHE A 33 -0.29 -1.90 2.73
CA PHE A 33 -0.31 -2.60 1.44
C PHE A 33 0.58 -3.85 1.45
N TYR A 34 1.85 -3.71 1.86
CA TYR A 34 2.78 -4.82 1.93
C TYR A 34 2.41 -5.84 3.02
N GLY A 35 1.74 -5.43 4.10
CA GLY A 35 1.14 -6.35 5.06
C GLY A 35 0.08 -7.25 4.43
N VAL A 36 -0.81 -6.68 3.60
CA VAL A 36 -1.83 -7.45 2.86
C VAL A 36 -1.18 -8.38 1.83
N VAL A 37 -0.22 -7.87 1.05
CA VAL A 37 0.51 -8.69 0.05
C VAL A 37 1.30 -9.82 0.72
N GLY A 38 1.96 -9.56 1.85
CA GLY A 38 2.68 -10.59 2.61
C GLY A 38 1.74 -11.66 3.17
N THR A 39 0.58 -11.25 3.69
CA THR A 39 -0.46 -12.18 4.17
C THR A 39 -0.98 -13.05 3.02
N LEU A 40 -1.16 -12.47 1.83
CA LEU A 40 -1.61 -13.20 0.66
C LEU A 40 -0.64 -14.33 0.28
N ILE A 41 0.67 -14.13 0.40
CA ILE A 41 1.66 -15.18 0.16
C ILE A 41 1.43 -16.36 1.11
N VAL A 42 1.17 -16.11 2.38
CA VAL A 42 0.86 -17.16 3.37
C VAL A 42 -0.42 -17.90 2.98
N VAL A 43 -1.51 -17.17 2.71
CA VAL A 43 -2.80 -17.76 2.31
C VAL A 43 -2.67 -18.63 1.06
N LEU A 44 -1.89 -18.21 0.07
CA LEU A 44 -1.69 -18.97 -1.17
C LEU A 44 -0.86 -20.24 -0.95
N ASN A 45 0.11 -20.23 -0.03
CA ASN A 45 0.87 -21.44 0.33
C ASN A 45 -0.04 -22.51 0.95
N PHE A 46 -1.04 -22.10 1.75
CA PHE A 46 -2.03 -23.00 2.34
C PHE A 46 -3.34 -23.05 1.54
N SER A 47 -3.29 -22.78 0.23
CA SER A 47 -4.51 -22.67 -0.57
C SER A 47 -5.30 -23.98 -0.69
N GLY A 48 -4.70 -25.15 -0.46
CA GLY A 48 -5.42 -26.43 -0.41
C GLY A 48 -6.43 -26.47 0.75
N GLU A 49 -5.93 -26.34 1.97
CA GLU A 49 -6.71 -26.26 3.22
C GLU A 49 -7.75 -25.12 3.16
N MET A 50 -7.33 -23.95 2.66
CA MET A 50 -8.21 -22.77 2.58
C MET A 50 -9.33 -22.94 1.55
N LYS A 51 -9.10 -23.67 0.46
CA LYS A 51 -10.15 -23.99 -0.52
C LYS A 51 -11.21 -24.91 0.07
N GLU A 52 -10.79 -25.90 0.86
CA GLU A 52 -11.71 -26.81 1.54
C GLU A 52 -12.56 -26.05 2.57
N LEU A 53 -11.92 -25.19 3.38
CA LEU A 53 -12.60 -24.36 4.37
C LEU A 53 -13.65 -23.41 3.75
N LEU A 54 -13.32 -22.79 2.60
CA LEU A 54 -14.16 -21.77 1.97
C LEU A 54 -15.11 -22.34 0.90
N GLY A 55 -15.15 -23.66 0.70
CA GLY A 55 -16.05 -24.30 -0.26
C GLY A 55 -15.68 -24.10 -1.72
N GLY A 56 -14.39 -23.85 -2.01
CA GLY A 56 -13.85 -23.83 -3.37
C GLY A 56 -12.88 -22.68 -3.67
N GLY A 57 -12.16 -22.82 -4.79
CA GLY A 57 -11.16 -21.83 -5.24
C GLY A 57 -11.74 -20.47 -5.61
N MET A 58 -12.97 -20.43 -6.13
CA MET A 58 -13.64 -19.18 -6.48
C MET A 58 -13.98 -18.37 -5.22
N ASN A 59 -14.50 -19.04 -4.19
CA ASN A 59 -14.81 -18.41 -2.90
C ASN A 59 -13.55 -17.88 -2.24
N LEU A 60 -12.46 -18.65 -2.23
CA LEU A 60 -11.16 -18.18 -1.73
C LEU A 60 -10.69 -16.92 -2.48
N LEU A 61 -10.81 -16.87 -3.81
CA LEU A 61 -10.44 -15.70 -4.60
C LEU A 61 -11.27 -14.47 -4.22
N PHE A 62 -12.60 -14.61 -4.12
CA PHE A 62 -13.47 -13.50 -3.69
C PHE A 62 -13.18 -13.07 -2.26
N THR A 63 -12.94 -13.99 -1.33
CA THR A 63 -12.59 -13.68 0.05
C THR A 63 -11.28 -12.88 0.11
N VAL A 64 -10.25 -13.30 -0.62
CA VAL A 64 -8.97 -12.58 -0.69
C VAL A 64 -9.17 -11.15 -1.21
N TRP A 65 -9.91 -10.98 -2.31
CA TRP A 65 -10.17 -9.67 -2.88
C TRP A 65 -11.02 -8.79 -1.97
N ALA A 66 -12.06 -9.36 -1.36
CA ALA A 66 -12.93 -8.65 -0.42
C ALA A 66 -12.14 -8.16 0.80
N VAL A 67 -11.33 -9.02 1.41
CA VAL A 67 -10.48 -8.64 2.56
C VAL A 67 -9.45 -7.59 2.15
N SER A 68 -8.80 -7.77 1.00
CA SER A 68 -7.81 -6.81 0.50
C SER A 68 -8.43 -5.43 0.26
N LEU A 69 -9.61 -5.38 -0.36
CA LEU A 69 -10.35 -4.13 -0.59
C LEU A 69 -10.76 -3.49 0.74
N LEU A 70 -11.32 -4.26 1.68
CA LEU A 70 -11.77 -3.77 2.97
C LEU A 70 -10.63 -3.23 3.85
N VAL A 71 -9.41 -3.71 3.67
CA VAL A 71 -8.26 -3.19 4.42
C VAL A 71 -7.64 -2.00 3.69
N VAL A 72 -7.32 -2.14 2.40
CA VAL A 72 -6.54 -1.12 1.67
C VAL A 72 -7.37 0.11 1.34
N VAL A 73 -8.61 -0.06 0.87
CA VAL A 73 -9.41 1.05 0.34
C VAL A 73 -9.88 2.00 1.44
N PRO A 74 -10.52 1.55 2.55
CA PRO A 74 -10.97 2.47 3.60
C PRO A 74 -9.80 3.21 4.26
N LEU A 75 -8.69 2.51 4.50
CA LEU A 75 -7.49 3.12 5.09
C LEU A 75 -6.84 4.13 4.13
N GLY A 76 -6.83 3.85 2.83
CA GLY A 76 -6.36 4.78 1.81
C GLY A 76 -7.26 6.02 1.69
N ILE A 77 -8.58 5.84 1.67
CA ILE A 77 -9.54 6.95 1.66
C ILE A 77 -9.38 7.81 2.91
N ARG A 78 -9.26 7.19 4.08
CA ARG A 78 -9.03 7.91 5.34
C ARG A 78 -7.77 8.78 5.28
N ASP A 79 -6.68 8.22 4.76
CA ASP A 79 -5.43 8.97 4.62
C ASP A 79 -5.58 10.11 3.60
N LEU A 80 -6.26 9.89 2.47
CA LEU A 80 -6.52 10.93 1.47
C LEU A 80 -7.32 12.11 2.06
N ILE A 81 -8.35 11.82 2.87
CA ILE A 81 -9.13 12.85 3.57
C ILE A 81 -8.26 13.57 4.61
N ARG A 82 -7.33 12.88 5.26
CA ARG A 82 -6.45 13.50 6.24
C ARG A 82 -5.44 14.42 5.57
N ILE A 83 -4.81 13.94 4.49
CA ILE A 83 -3.87 14.69 3.63
C ILE A 83 -4.53 15.98 3.12
N SER A 84 -5.79 15.93 2.68
CA SER A 84 -6.48 17.12 2.15
C SER A 84 -6.85 18.16 3.22
N ARG A 85 -6.80 17.80 4.50
CA ARG A 85 -7.09 18.69 5.63
C ARG A 85 -5.84 19.24 6.30
N GLU A 86 -4.65 18.83 5.87
CA GLU A 86 -3.41 19.35 6.42
C GLU A 86 -3.07 20.73 5.86
N ASN A 87 -2.48 21.58 6.72
CA ASN A 87 -1.88 22.83 6.29
C ASN A 87 -0.53 22.52 5.64
N TRP A 88 -0.55 22.36 4.32
CA TRP A 88 0.64 22.30 3.50
C TRP A 88 1.34 23.67 3.52
N GLN A 89 2.66 23.65 3.66
CA GLN A 89 3.47 24.85 3.60
C GLN A 89 4.31 24.76 2.34
N ASP A 90 4.47 25.88 1.65
CA ASP A 90 5.41 25.95 0.54
C ASP A 90 6.81 25.63 1.05
N MET A 91 7.56 24.85 0.27
CA MET A 91 8.88 24.39 0.65
C MET A 91 9.86 24.76 -0.45
N MET A 92 11.00 25.30 -0.03
CA MET A 92 12.12 25.57 -0.92
C MET A 92 12.86 24.27 -1.16
N VAL A 93 12.90 23.82 -2.41
CA VAL A 93 13.71 22.68 -2.81
C VAL A 93 15.09 23.21 -3.15
N GLU A 94 16.13 22.77 -2.43
CA GLU A 94 17.51 23.07 -2.79
C GLU A 94 17.85 22.34 -4.09
N VAL A 95 17.85 23.09 -5.20
CA VAL A 95 18.32 22.59 -6.49
C VAL A 95 19.82 22.75 -6.51
N GLN A 96 20.56 21.64 -6.55
CA GLN A 96 22.00 21.71 -6.79
C GLN A 96 22.23 22.24 -8.21
N VAL A 97 22.68 23.49 -8.31
CA VAL A 97 23.18 24.05 -9.56
C VAL A 97 24.53 23.38 -9.80
N HIS A 98 24.58 22.44 -10.76
CA HIS A 98 25.85 21.91 -11.24
C HIS A 98 26.52 23.00 -12.08
N GLU A 99 27.60 23.57 -11.56
CA GLU A 99 28.53 24.44 -12.28
C GLU A 99 29.50 23.61 -13.14
#